data_AF-A0A6G8DCN9-F1
#
_entry.id   AF-A0A6G8DCN9-F1
#
_cell.length_a   1.000
_cell.length_b   1.000
_cell.length_c   1.000
_cell.angle_alpha   90.00
_cell.angle_beta   90.00
_cell.angle_gamma   90.00
#
_symmetry.space_group_name_H-M   'P 1'
#
loop_
_entity.id
_entity.type
_entity.pdbx_description
1 polymer ?
#
loop_
_entity_poly.entity_id
_entity_poly.type
_entity_poly.pdbx_seq_one_letter_code
_entity_poly.pdbx_strand_id
1 'polypeptide(L)' 'MQFQFENFASFLAMNGHGPYVWFSYGVTIAVMAALVLVPVLRQRQMREAFRRQLRQEQARRRSEIARAASETAAAD' A
#
# COMPACT_ATOMS: atom_id res chain seq x y z
N MET A 1 -26.05 26.64 34.07
CA MET A 1 -25.60 26.05 32.80
C MET A 1 -26.03 24.59 32.78
N GLN A 2 -27.02 24.21 31.98
CA GLN A 2 -27.44 22.81 31.85
C GLN A 2 -26.59 22.15 30.75
N PHE A 3 -25.85 21.11 31.14
CA PHE A 3 -25.16 20.24 30.21
C PHE A 3 -26.21 19.42 29.45
N GLN A 4 -26.44 19.73 28.16
CA GLN A 4 -27.47 19.09 27.33
C GLN A 4 -27.12 17.65 26.86
N PHE A 5 -26.24 16.96 27.59
CA PHE A 5 -25.82 15.61 27.25
C PHE A 5 -25.81 14.76 28.53
N GLU A 6 -26.96 14.16 28.87
CA GLU A 6 -27.09 13.26 30.03
C GLU A 6 -26.34 11.93 29.84
N ASN A 7 -25.96 11.57 28.61
CA ASN A 7 -25.28 10.30 28.33
C ASN A 7 -24.51 10.33 26.99
N PHE A 8 -23.49 9.48 26.84
CA PHE A 8 -22.72 9.28 25.61
C PHE A 8 -23.62 8.87 24.42
N ALA A 9 -24.71 8.15 24.71
CA ALA A 9 -25.73 7.78 23.74
C ALA A 9 -26.50 8.98 23.17
N SER A 10 -26.81 10.01 23.99
CA SER A 10 -27.49 11.23 23.52
C SER A 10 -26.56 12.11 22.67
N PHE A 11 -25.25 12.06 22.94
CA PHE A 11 -24.24 12.70 22.10
C PHE A 11 -24.10 11.99 20.74
N LEU A 12 -24.12 10.65 20.75
CA LEU A 12 -24.06 9.86 19.51
C LEU A 12 -25.36 9.95 18.70
N ALA A 13 -26.51 10.10 19.35
CA ALA A 13 -27.81 10.17 18.70
C ALA A 13 -28.19 11.60 18.27
N MET A 14 -27.64 12.66 18.90
CA MET A 14 -27.86 14.08 18.56
C MET A 14 -29.30 14.34 18.07
N ASN A 15 -30.28 14.07 18.94
CA ASN A 15 -31.71 14.27 18.65
C ASN A 15 -32.23 13.61 17.35
N GLY A 16 -31.63 12.49 16.92
CA GLY A 16 -32.01 11.72 15.73
C GLY A 16 -31.09 11.91 14.50
N HIS A 17 -30.17 12.89 14.53
CA HIS A 17 -29.27 13.17 13.40
C HIS A 17 -27.88 12.53 13.51
N GLY A 18 -27.56 11.97 14.67
CA GLY A 18 -26.31 11.28 14.95
C GLY A 18 -25.85 10.30 13.85
N PRO A 19 -26.70 9.37 13.38
CA PRO A 19 -26.31 8.40 12.34
C PRO A 19 -25.79 9.05 11.06
N TYR A 20 -26.35 10.18 10.63
CA TYR A 20 -25.95 10.87 9.40
C TYR A 20 -24.56 11.51 9.52
N VAL A 21 -24.26 12.07 10.70
CA VAL A 21 -22.96 12.68 11.00
C VAL A 21 -21.88 11.60 10.99
N TRP A 22 -22.09 10.52 11.74
CA TRP A 22 -21.15 9.41 11.80
C TRP A 22 -20.96 8.71 10.46
N PHE A 23 -22.03 8.60 9.65
CA PHE A 23 -21.92 8.08 8.29
C PHE A 23 -21.06 9.00 7.41
N SER A 24 -21.25 10.32 7.47
CA SER A 24 -20.46 11.29 6.72
C SER A 24 -18.98 11.26 7.13
N TYR A 25 -18.70 11.17 8.44
CA TYR A 25 -17.34 10.97 8.95
C TYR A 25 -16.76 9.63 8.51
N GLY A 26 -17.55 8.55 8.56
CA GLY A 26 -17.15 7.22 8.11
C GLY A 26 -16.76 7.21 6.62
N VAL A 27 -17.58 7.81 5.77
CA VAL A 27 -17.29 7.96 4.32
C VAL A 27 -16.03 8.80 4.12
N THR A 28 -15.90 9.92 4.83
CA THR A 28 -14.71 10.78 4.70
C THR A 28 -13.44 10.04 5.11
N ILE A 29 -13.45 9.33 6.23
CA ILE A 29 -12.33 8.51 6.70
C ILE A 29 -12.05 7.39 5.71
N ALA A 30 -13.07 6.73 5.17
CA ALA A 30 -12.91 5.68 4.18
C ALA A 30 -12.25 6.20 2.90
N VAL A 31 -12.65 7.38 2.41
CA VAL A 31 -12.04 8.02 1.25
C VAL A 31 -10.58 8.40 1.54
N MET A 32 -10.30 9.02 2.69
CA MET A 32 -8.92 9.33 3.08
C MET A 32 -8.06 8.07 3.19
N ALA A 33 -8.59 7.01 3.83
CA ALA A 33 -7.90 5.73 3.93
C ALA A 33 -7.65 5.14 2.53
N ALA A 34 -8.63 5.16 1.64
CA ALA A 34 -8.47 4.69 0.26
C ALA A 34 -7.37 5.47 -0.48
N LEU A 35 -7.33 6.80 -0.33
CA LEU A 35 -6.29 7.65 -0.92
C LEU A 35 -4.88 7.30 -0.45
N VAL A 36 -4.72 6.78 0.77
CA VAL A 36 -3.43 6.33 1.30
C VAL A 36 -3.15 4.86 0.95
N LEU A 37 -4.14 3.98 1.07
CA LEU A 37 -3.99 2.55 0.81
C LEU A 37 -3.71 2.25 -0.67
N VAL A 38 -4.39 2.93 -1.60
CA VAL A 38 -4.21 2.73 -3.05
C VAL A 38 -2.74 2.92 -3.48
N PRO A 39 -2.06 4.05 -3.19
CA PRO A 39 -0.67 4.23 -3.57
C PRO A 39 0.27 3.29 -2.82
N VAL A 40 0.01 2.97 -1.54
CA VAL A 40 0.84 2.01 -0.78
C VAL A 40 0.78 0.61 -1.38
N LEU A 41 -0.42 0.13 -1.71
CA LEU A 41 -0.63 -1.17 -2.36
C LEU A 41 -0.01 -1.19 -3.76
N ARG A 42 -0.17 -0.11 -4.54
CA ARG A 42 0.44 0.03 -5.86
C ARG A 42 1.98 0.07 -5.79
N GLN A 43 2.54 0.76 -4.81
CA GLN A 43 3.99 0.80 -4.62
C GLN A 43 4.55 -0.57 -4.22
N ARG A 44 3.80 -1.38 -3.46
CA ARG A 44 4.18 -2.77 -3.16
C ARG A 44 4.25 -3.63 -4.43
N GLN A 45 3.25 -3.54 -5.31
CA GLN A 45 3.24 -4.26 -6.58
C GLN A 45 4.42 -3.87 -7.49
N MET A 46 4.75 -2.59 -7.57
CA MET A 46 5.89 -2.13 -8.38
C MET A 46 7.24 -2.60 -7.83
N ARG A 47 7.42 -2.64 -6.51
CA ARG A 47 8.64 -3.16 -5.89
C ARG A 47 8.84 -4.66 -6.16
N GLU A 48 7.76 -5.43 -6.24
CA GLU A 48 7.84 -6.85 -6.58
C GLU A 48 8.22 -7.06 -8.05
N ALA A 49 7.66 -6.26 -8.96
CA ALA A 49 8.02 -6.29 -10.37
C ALA A 49 9.51 -5.98 -10.58
N PHE A 50 10.03 -4.94 -9.90
CA PHE A 50 11.44 -4.55 -10.00
C PHE A 50 12.39 -5.63 -9.45
N ARG A 51 12.03 -6.29 -8.34
CA ARG A 51 12.82 -7.42 -7.79
C ARG A 51 12.89 -8.61 -8.76
N ARG A 52 11.82 -8.88 -9.52
CA ARG A 52 11.81 -9.95 -10.51
C ARG A 52 12.73 -9.64 -11.69
N GLN A 53 12.72 -8.40 -12.17
CA GLN A 53 13.60 -7.97 -13.27
C GLN A 53 15.09 -8.02 -12.88
N LEU A 54 15.45 -7.51 -11.70
CA LEU A 54 16.82 -7.57 -11.17
C LEU A 54 17.37 -9.00 -11.11
N ARG A 55 16.56 -9.97 -10.70
CA ARG A 55 16.98 -11.39 -10.65
C ARG A 55 17.28 -11.95 -12.03
N GLN A 56 16.50 -11.57 -13.05
CA GLN A 56 16.71 -12.05 -14.42
C GLN A 56 17.95 -11.42 -15.05
N GLU A 57 18.19 -10.12 -14.84
CA GLU A 57 19.39 -9.45 -15.34
C GLU A 57 20.68 -10.02 -14.72
N GLN A 58 20.68 -10.29 -13.41
CA GLN A 58 21.83 -10.90 -12.74
C GLN A 58 22.10 -12.33 -13.24
N ALA A 59 21.06 -13.11 -13.53
CA ALA A 59 21.22 -14.45 -14.09
C ALA A 59 21.83 -14.41 -15.51
N ARG A 60 21.38 -13.46 -16.35
CA ARG A 60 21.95 -13.27 -17.70
C ARG A 60 23.42 -12.84 -17.65
N ARG A 61 23.76 -11.81 -16.86
CA ARG A 61 25.16 -11.38 -16.70
C ARG A 61 26.07 -12.51 -16.21
N ARG A 62 25.59 -13.34 -15.28
CA ARG A 62 26.37 -14.46 -14.77
C ARG A 62 26.65 -15.51 -15.85
N SER A 63 25.69 -15.74 -16.75
CA SER A 63 25.88 -16.64 -17.89
C SER A 63 26.80 -16.07 -18.96
N GLU A 64 26.77 -14.75 -19.18
CA GLU A 64 27.69 -14.06 -20.11
C GLU A 64 29.13 -14.11 -19.58
N ILE A 65 29.34 -13.83 -18.29
CA ILE A 65 30.65 -13.94 -17.64
C ILE A 65 31.15 -15.39 -17.65
N ALA A 66 30.28 -16.36 -17.37
CA ALA A 66 30.65 -17.78 -17.42
C ALA A 66 31.03 -18.24 -18.84
N ARG A 67 30.33 -17.72 -19.87
CA ARG A 67 30.67 -17.98 -21.28
C ARG A 67 32.00 -17.35 -21.67
N ALA A 68 32.23 -16.09 -21.31
CA ALA A 68 33.50 -15.41 -21.57
C ALA A 68 34.67 -16.13 -20.89
N ALA A 69 34.48 -16.59 -19.65
CA ALA A 69 35.50 -17.37 -18.93
C ALA A 69 35.77 -18.75 -19.58
N SER A 70 34.73 -19.42 -20.10
CA SER A 70 34.89 -20.70 -20.81
C SER A 70 35.57 -20.54 -22.18
N GLU A 71 35.37 -19.41 -22.85
CA GLU A 71 35.97 -19.11 -24.15
C GLU A 71 37.46 -18.79 -24.01
N THR A 72 37.84 -18.02 -22.99
CA THR A 72 39.27 -17.79 -22.68
C THR A 72 39.99 -19.06 -22.24
N ALA A 73 39.32 -19.96 -21.50
CA ALA A 73 39.93 -21.23 -21.05
C ALA A 73 40.08 -22.29 -22.15
N ALA A 74 39.36 -22.14 -23.28
CA ALA A 74 39.48 -23.03 -24.44
C ALA A 74 40.48 -22.52 -25.49
N ALA A 75 40.96 -21.28 -25.34
CA ALA A 75 41.93 -20.64 -26.22
C ALA A 75 43.40 -20.80 -25.76
N ASP A 76 43.61 -21.28 -24.53
CA ASP A 76 44.90 -21.72 -23.96
C ASP A 76 45.05 -23.25 -24.06
#